data_AF-A0A0R2NUI0-F1
#
_entry.id   AF-A0A0R2NUI0-F1
#
_cell.length_a   1.000
_cell.length_b   1.000
_cell.length_c   1.000
_cell.angle_alpha   90.00
_cell.angle_beta   90.00
_cell.angle_gamma   90.00
#
_symmetry.space_group_name_H-M   'P 1'
#
loop_
_entity.id
_entity.type
_entity.pdbx_description
1 polymer ?
#
loop_
_entity_poly.entity_id
_entity_poly.type
_entity_poly.pdbx_seq_one_letter_code
_entity_poly.pdbx_strand_id
1 'polypeptide(L)'
;MYYFLNDNMQFSKSGIEHAEINRLNLFKQHGVAAKIVTRMFAMNLHDVLDDAHIDDADLINMFDYFCGSQHVERRPFKLSDFDVPADAIKTRKENHIQVMQRGKLLMIIYLRNDQDEISNVQYFDINGKTIKMVWWDTRGFKCLEQLFDWDGKIAQEAYFGPDGLIHVEKLHYLNHVGKERLTWRVVNYRGTSWTFSGMNNLTRFFYDELNRNDEKNVYICDRTVECAWALFNMETPTKKVLHLHNNHVGDASDMLHSTLNNNYAHALNNWNLWDGVISATPSQTKDVQARFGTDVPAFTIPVGM
;
A
#
# COMPACT_ATOMS: atom_id res chain seq x y z
N MET A 1 10.18 -16.75 7.45
CA MET A 1 8.88 -16.06 7.58
C MET A 1 7.91 -16.45 6.46
N TYR A 2 6.59 -16.33 6.67
CA TYR A 2 5.60 -16.28 5.59
C TYR A 2 5.10 -14.84 5.36
N TYR A 3 5.02 -14.41 4.10
CA TYR A 3 4.51 -13.09 3.72
C TYR A 3 3.31 -13.24 2.80
N PHE A 4 2.18 -12.64 3.18
CA PHE A 4 0.93 -12.65 2.39
C PHE A 4 0.82 -11.34 1.62
N LEU A 5 0.87 -11.39 0.29
CA LEU A 5 0.99 -10.21 -0.55
C LEU A 5 -0.36 -9.72 -1.04
N ASN A 6 -0.70 -8.50 -0.60
CA ASN A 6 -1.86 -7.76 -1.02
C ASN A 6 -1.45 -6.36 -1.53
N ASP A 7 -2.34 -5.71 -2.26
CA ASP A 7 -2.15 -4.34 -2.71
C ASP A 7 -2.33 -3.35 -1.54
N ASN A 8 -3.42 -3.48 -0.80
CA ASN A 8 -3.81 -2.56 0.27
C ASN A 8 -4.68 -3.24 1.34
N MET A 9 -4.94 -2.53 2.44
CA MET A 9 -5.87 -2.94 3.50
C MET A 9 -6.80 -1.76 3.80
N GLN A 10 -8.12 -1.98 3.81
CA GLN A 10 -9.15 -0.94 3.98
C GLN A 10 -10.24 -1.39 4.96
N PHE A 11 -11.03 -0.45 5.49
CA PHE A 11 -12.17 -0.76 6.36
C PHE A 11 -13.15 -1.72 5.70
N SER A 12 -13.56 -1.41 4.47
CA SER A 12 -14.37 -2.30 3.63
C SER A 12 -13.50 -3.38 3.01
N LYS A 13 -13.43 -4.53 3.68
CA LYS A 13 -12.63 -5.69 3.28
C LYS A 13 -13.38 -6.52 2.24
N SER A 14 -12.67 -7.01 1.22
CA SER A 14 -13.21 -8.00 0.30
C SER A 14 -13.02 -9.42 0.86
N GLY A 15 -13.52 -10.43 0.15
CA GLY A 15 -13.30 -11.83 0.53
C GLY A 15 -11.81 -12.23 0.59
N ILE A 16 -10.94 -11.55 -0.18
CA ILE A 16 -9.49 -11.82 -0.15
C ILE A 16 -8.89 -11.41 1.19
N GLU A 17 -9.15 -10.17 1.65
CA GLU A 17 -8.63 -9.69 2.93
C GLU A 17 -9.16 -10.53 4.10
N HIS A 18 -10.43 -10.94 4.07
CA HIS A 18 -10.99 -11.86 5.08
C HIS A 18 -10.24 -13.21 5.10
N ALA A 19 -9.98 -13.80 3.93
CA ALA A 19 -9.22 -15.05 3.84
C ALA A 19 -7.76 -14.90 4.33
N GLU A 20 -7.11 -13.79 4.01
CA GLU A 20 -5.75 -13.51 4.50
C GLU A 20 -5.69 -13.34 6.02
N ILE A 21 -6.66 -12.63 6.60
CA ILE A 21 -6.76 -12.44 8.07
C ILE A 21 -7.02 -13.77 8.76
N ASN A 22 -7.94 -14.58 8.23
CA ASN A 22 -8.20 -15.92 8.77
C ASN A 22 -6.95 -16.80 8.71
N ARG A 23 -6.20 -16.76 7.59
CA ARG A 23 -4.94 -17.47 7.44
C ARG A 23 -3.89 -16.97 8.43
N LEU A 24 -3.76 -15.65 8.62
CA LEU A 24 -2.84 -15.06 9.60
C LEU A 24 -3.15 -15.55 11.01
N ASN A 25 -4.43 -15.53 11.41
CA ASN A 25 -4.88 -16.02 12.71
C ASN A 25 -4.57 -17.51 12.90
N LEU A 26 -4.78 -18.34 11.88
CA LEU A 26 -4.42 -19.76 11.93
C LEU A 26 -2.91 -19.96 12.12
N PHE A 27 -2.08 -19.21 11.41
CA PHE A 27 -0.62 -19.26 11.58
C PHE A 27 -0.20 -18.88 13.00
N LYS A 28 -0.79 -17.81 13.57
CA LYS A 28 -0.56 -17.40 14.97
C LYS A 28 -0.95 -18.50 15.96
N GLN A 29 -2.12 -19.11 15.80
CA GLN A 29 -2.59 -20.21 16.66
C GLN A 29 -1.64 -21.42 16.67
N HIS A 30 -0.91 -21.63 15.59
CA HIS A 30 0.06 -22.73 15.45
C HIS A 30 1.52 -22.30 15.67
N GLY A 31 1.78 -21.07 16.12
CA GLY A 31 3.13 -20.56 16.37
C GLY A 31 3.99 -20.45 15.10
N VAL A 32 3.36 -20.34 13.92
CA VAL A 32 4.06 -20.14 12.65
C VAL A 32 4.14 -18.65 12.36
N ALA A 33 5.35 -18.13 12.18
CA ALA A 33 5.56 -16.72 11.90
C ALA A 33 5.04 -16.34 10.50
N ALA A 34 4.09 -15.41 10.45
CA ALA A 34 3.54 -14.86 9.22
C ALA A 34 3.20 -13.38 9.36
N LYS A 35 3.23 -12.65 8.24
CA LYS A 35 2.82 -11.25 8.15
C LYS A 35 2.06 -10.98 6.86
N ILE A 36 1.11 -10.06 6.90
CA ILE A 36 0.51 -9.47 5.70
C ILE A 36 1.42 -8.36 5.20
N VAL A 37 1.59 -8.25 3.89
CA VAL A 37 2.43 -7.25 3.23
C VAL A 37 1.58 -6.47 2.24
N THR A 38 1.55 -5.15 2.39
CA THR A 38 0.81 -4.24 1.52
C THR A 38 1.75 -3.22 0.87
N ARG A 39 1.39 -2.72 -0.32
CA ARG A 39 2.25 -1.83 -1.11
C ARG A 39 1.70 -0.42 -1.30
N MET A 40 0.42 -0.19 -0.99
CA MET A 40 -0.19 1.13 -1.15
C MET A 40 -0.15 1.94 0.14
N PHE A 41 0.14 3.23 0.00
CA PHE A 41 0.06 4.18 1.11
C PHE A 41 -1.38 4.39 1.55
N ALA A 42 -1.61 4.43 2.87
CA ALA A 42 -2.89 4.80 3.46
C ALA A 42 -2.65 5.57 4.76
N MET A 43 -3.24 6.77 4.88
CA MET A 43 -3.08 7.63 6.06
C MET A 43 -3.76 7.08 7.32
N ASN A 44 -4.70 6.16 7.14
CA ASN A 44 -5.53 5.55 8.17
C ASN A 44 -5.27 4.05 8.33
N LEU A 45 -4.14 3.55 7.82
CA LEU A 45 -3.84 2.12 7.84
C LEU A 45 -3.98 1.54 9.26
N HIS A 46 -3.42 2.21 10.26
CA HIS A 46 -3.39 1.69 11.63
C HIS A 46 -4.77 1.69 12.30
N ASP A 47 -5.67 2.59 11.93
CA ASP A 47 -7.07 2.52 12.36
C ASP A 47 -7.80 1.35 11.68
N VAL A 48 -7.45 1.04 10.43
CA VAL A 48 -7.96 -0.14 9.71
C VAL A 48 -7.46 -1.43 10.36
N LEU A 49 -6.21 -1.47 10.83
CA LEU A 49 -5.66 -2.64 11.52
C LEU A 49 -6.37 -2.90 12.85
N ASP A 50 -6.62 -1.85 13.64
CA ASP A 50 -7.39 -1.97 14.88
C ASP A 50 -8.79 -2.54 14.66
N ASP A 51 -9.51 -2.01 13.66
CA ASP A 51 -10.84 -2.46 13.26
C ASP A 51 -10.82 -3.93 12.79
N ALA A 52 -9.74 -4.34 12.13
CA ALA A 52 -9.52 -5.71 11.69
C ALA A 52 -8.99 -6.64 12.80
N HIS A 53 -8.69 -6.12 13.98
CA HIS A 53 -7.99 -6.83 15.07
C HIS A 53 -6.66 -7.46 14.63
N ILE A 54 -5.89 -6.74 13.81
CA ILE A 54 -4.55 -7.13 13.37
C ILE A 54 -3.53 -6.33 14.18
N ASP A 55 -2.58 -7.01 14.82
CA ASP A 55 -1.48 -6.32 15.51
C ASP A 55 -0.57 -5.63 14.47
N ASP A 56 -0.09 -4.41 14.76
CA ASP A 56 0.87 -3.69 13.89
C ASP A 56 2.10 -4.53 13.55
N ALA A 57 2.51 -5.46 14.42
CA ALA A 57 3.63 -6.35 14.19
C ALA A 57 3.38 -7.39 13.10
N ASP A 58 2.11 -7.70 12.79
CA ASP A 58 1.69 -8.73 11.85
C ASP A 58 1.41 -8.18 10.44
N LEU A 59 1.52 -6.86 10.23
CA LEU A 59 1.41 -6.25 8.91
C LEU A 59 2.61 -5.35 8.60
N ILE A 60 3.12 -5.44 7.38
CA ILE A 60 4.17 -4.57 6.88
C ILE A 60 3.63 -3.82 5.66
N ASN A 61 3.57 -2.50 5.76
CA ASN A 61 3.31 -1.65 4.61
C ASN A 61 4.63 -1.13 4.02
N MET A 62 4.71 -1.09 2.69
CA MET A 62 5.89 -0.59 1.97
C MET A 62 6.27 0.84 2.37
N PHE A 63 5.30 1.72 2.60
CA PHE A 63 5.56 3.09 3.03
C PHE A 63 5.99 3.14 4.49
N ASP A 64 5.34 2.39 5.39
CA ASP A 64 5.80 2.35 6.79
C ASP A 64 7.22 1.79 6.92
N TYR A 65 7.56 0.80 6.09
CA TYR A 65 8.90 0.21 6.05
C TYR A 65 9.97 1.24 5.64
N PHE A 66 9.75 1.98 4.54
CA PHE A 66 10.73 2.97 4.08
C PHE A 66 10.72 4.24 4.91
N CYS A 67 9.57 4.70 5.40
CA CYS A 67 9.45 5.89 6.24
C CYS A 67 9.82 5.64 7.71
N GLY A 68 10.11 4.39 8.11
CA GLY A 68 10.40 4.05 9.50
C GLY A 68 9.23 4.27 10.44
N SER A 69 8.00 4.17 9.94
CA SER A 69 6.76 4.37 10.70
C SER A 69 6.06 3.05 11.06
N GLN A 70 6.74 1.91 11.09
CA GLN A 70 6.10 0.65 11.49
C GLN A 70 5.65 0.65 12.97
N HIS A 71 6.33 1.41 13.82
CA HIS A 71 6.02 1.53 15.25
C HIS A 71 6.01 3.00 15.65
N VAL A 72 4.80 3.56 15.77
CA VAL A 72 4.59 4.96 16.12
C VAL A 72 3.55 5.04 17.22
N GLU A 73 3.89 5.73 18.31
CA GLU A 73 2.92 6.03 19.37
C GLU A 73 1.84 6.98 18.85
N ARG A 74 0.57 6.67 19.13
CA ARG A 74 -0.55 7.51 18.72
C ARG A 74 -0.59 8.78 19.54
N ARG A 75 -0.36 9.90 18.87
CA ARG A 75 -0.54 11.24 19.42
C ARG A 75 -1.26 12.12 18.39
N PRO A 76 -2.60 12.16 18.41
CA PRO A 76 -3.39 12.96 17.47
C PRO A 76 -2.86 14.40 17.37
N PHE A 77 -2.65 14.88 16.15
CA PHE A 77 -2.16 16.25 15.92
C PHE A 77 -3.33 17.22 15.98
N LYS A 78 -3.41 18.02 17.04
CA LYS A 78 -4.57 18.86 17.29
C LYS A 78 -4.39 20.25 16.72
N LEU A 79 -5.51 20.95 16.52
CA LEU A 79 -5.55 22.36 16.17
C LEU A 79 -4.74 23.24 17.15
N SER A 80 -4.69 22.87 18.43
CA SER A 80 -3.89 23.58 19.45
C SER A 80 -2.38 23.47 19.22
N ASP A 81 -1.93 22.44 18.51
CA ASP A 81 -0.52 22.19 18.20
C ASP A 81 -0.09 22.85 16.87
N PHE A 82 -1.03 23.47 16.15
CA PHE A 82 -0.80 24.04 14.83
C PHE A 82 -0.68 25.57 14.87
N ASP A 83 0.49 26.05 14.46
CA ASP A 83 0.78 27.48 14.43
C ASP A 83 0.10 28.19 13.26
N VAL A 84 -0.61 29.27 13.57
CA VAL A 84 -1.25 30.15 12.60
C VAL A 84 -0.81 31.59 12.89
N PRO A 85 -0.57 32.43 11.87
CA PRO A 85 -0.17 33.82 12.10
C PRO A 85 -1.08 34.56 13.07
N ALA A 86 -0.49 35.30 14.01
CA ALA A 86 -1.21 35.99 15.07
C ALA A 86 -2.18 37.06 14.57
N ASP A 87 -1.89 37.67 13.41
CA ASP A 87 -2.71 38.69 12.75
C ASP A 87 -3.73 38.09 11.75
N ALA A 88 -3.87 36.76 11.67
CA ALA A 88 -4.83 36.12 10.79
C ALA A 88 -6.24 36.02 11.42
N ILE A 89 -7.26 36.23 10.58
CA ILE A 89 -8.67 36.00 10.91
C ILE A 89 -8.98 34.52 10.65
N LYS A 90 -9.51 33.83 11.66
CA LYS A 90 -9.87 32.40 11.61
C LYS A 90 -11.39 32.26 11.58
N THR A 91 -11.93 31.60 10.57
CA THR A 91 -13.36 31.34 10.43
C THR A 91 -13.61 29.84 10.35
N ARG A 92 -14.27 29.26 11.36
CA ARG A 92 -14.66 27.85 11.36
C ARG A 92 -15.98 27.64 10.63
N LYS A 93 -16.04 26.61 9.78
CA LYS A 93 -17.25 26.09 9.13
C LYS A 93 -17.20 24.57 9.21
N GLU A 94 -18.11 23.97 9.98
CA GLU A 94 -18.15 22.52 10.21
C GLU A 94 -16.77 22.00 10.66
N ASN A 95 -16.19 21.09 9.87
CA ASN A 95 -14.91 20.44 10.11
C ASN A 95 -13.72 21.14 9.41
N HIS A 96 -13.85 22.40 8.99
CA HIS A 96 -12.71 23.14 8.45
C HIS A 96 -12.62 24.58 8.96
N ILE A 97 -11.41 25.12 8.96
CA ILE A 97 -11.09 26.48 9.40
C ILE A 97 -10.39 27.20 8.26
N GLN A 98 -11.00 28.30 7.81
CA GLN A 98 -10.39 29.21 6.86
C GLN A 98 -9.53 30.23 7.61
N VAL A 99 -8.28 30.38 7.17
CA VAL A 99 -7.33 31.33 7.73
C VAL A 99 -7.06 32.43 6.71
N MET A 100 -7.48 33.64 7.03
CA MET A 100 -7.31 34.83 6.18
C MET A 100 -6.25 35.75 6.78
N GLN A 101 -5.30 36.22 5.98
CA GLN A 101 -4.32 37.22 6.41
C GLN A 101 -4.31 38.38 5.43
N ARG A 102 -4.45 39.62 5.91
CA ARG A 102 -4.48 40.84 5.07
C ARG A 102 -5.47 40.76 3.89
N GLY A 103 -6.66 40.20 4.14
CA GLY A 103 -7.72 40.06 3.13
C GLY A 103 -7.51 38.93 2.11
N LYS A 104 -6.51 38.07 2.27
CA LYS A 104 -6.24 36.92 1.38
C LYS A 104 -6.36 35.60 2.12
N LEU A 105 -6.85 34.57 1.43
CA LEU A 105 -6.91 33.21 1.96
C LEU A 105 -5.51 32.63 1.98
N LEU A 106 -5.00 32.33 3.18
CA LEU A 106 -3.67 31.76 3.35
C LEU A 106 -3.72 30.23 3.33
N MET A 107 -4.66 29.66 4.09
CA MET A 107 -4.82 28.21 4.21
C MET A 107 -6.23 27.81 4.64
N ILE A 108 -6.57 26.55 4.39
CA ILE A 108 -7.73 25.87 4.97
C ILE A 108 -7.20 24.68 5.78
N ILE A 109 -7.55 24.63 7.06
CA ILE A 109 -7.24 23.52 7.98
C ILE A 109 -8.46 22.62 8.00
N TYR A 110 -8.30 21.36 7.61
CA TYR A 110 -9.35 20.34 7.66
C TYR A 110 -9.17 19.45 8.89
N LEU A 111 -10.26 19.22 9.61
CA LEU A 111 -10.30 18.48 10.85
C LEU A 111 -10.92 17.10 10.66
N ARG A 112 -10.39 16.11 11.39
CA ARG A 112 -10.98 14.78 11.55
C ARG A 112 -12.06 14.86 12.62
N ASN A 113 -13.30 14.61 12.23
CA ASN A 113 -14.46 14.55 13.13
C ASN A 113 -14.59 15.80 14.02
N ASP A 114 -15.28 15.68 15.15
CA ASP A 114 -15.56 16.79 16.07
C ASP A 114 -14.46 17.01 17.14
N GLN A 115 -13.29 16.37 17.01
CA GLN A 115 -12.26 16.35 18.06
C GLN A 115 -11.10 17.34 17.87
N ASP A 116 -11.22 18.27 16.92
CA ASP A 116 -10.16 19.24 16.58
C ASP A 116 -8.82 18.61 16.20
N GLU A 117 -8.82 17.34 15.82
CA GLU A 117 -7.68 16.66 15.23
C GLU A 117 -7.53 17.12 13.77
N ILE A 118 -6.32 17.45 13.33
CA ILE A 118 -6.05 17.89 11.96
C ILE A 118 -5.91 16.67 11.06
N SER A 119 -6.70 16.64 9.98
CA SER A 119 -6.50 15.73 8.85
C SER A 119 -5.39 16.24 7.94
N ASN A 120 -5.56 17.47 7.47
CA ASN A 120 -4.69 18.09 6.49
C ASN A 120 -4.83 19.60 6.46
N VAL A 121 -3.83 20.27 5.92
CA VAL A 121 -3.82 21.72 5.69
C VAL A 121 -3.52 21.99 4.23
N GLN A 122 -4.39 22.76 3.58
CA GLN A 122 -4.24 23.22 2.20
C GLN A 122 -3.76 24.67 2.21
N TYR A 123 -2.70 24.96 1.47
CA TYR A 123 -2.08 26.29 1.37
C TYR A 123 -2.34 26.91 0.00
N PHE A 124 -2.58 28.21 -0.01
CA PHE A 124 -2.90 28.97 -1.21
C PHE A 124 -1.84 30.03 -1.51
N ASP A 125 -1.64 30.33 -2.79
CA ASP A 125 -0.90 31.50 -3.24
C ASP A 125 -1.73 32.78 -3.11
N ILE A 126 -1.11 33.89 -3.52
CA ILE A 126 -1.68 35.22 -3.49
C ILE A 126 -2.94 35.40 -4.38
N ASN A 127 -3.14 34.51 -5.34
CA ASN A 127 -4.25 34.50 -6.30
C ASN A 127 -5.35 33.50 -5.88
N GLY A 128 -5.21 32.85 -4.73
CA GLY A 128 -6.18 31.87 -4.22
C GLY A 128 -6.02 30.48 -4.82
N LYS A 129 -4.86 30.17 -5.41
CA LYS A 129 -4.59 28.86 -5.99
C LYS A 129 -3.84 27.95 -5.04
N THR A 130 -4.22 26.68 -4.96
CA THR A 130 -3.50 25.67 -4.18
C THR A 130 -2.05 25.54 -4.63
N ILE A 131 -1.12 25.68 -3.69
CA ILE A 131 0.31 25.43 -3.92
C ILE A 131 0.80 24.18 -3.21
N LYS A 132 0.18 23.83 -2.08
CA LYS A 132 0.62 22.74 -1.23
C LYS A 132 -0.52 22.16 -0.40
N MET A 133 -0.51 20.86 -0.18
CA MET A 133 -1.28 20.19 0.86
C MET A 133 -0.34 19.40 1.78
N VAL A 134 -0.58 19.45 3.08
CA VAL A 134 0.15 18.67 4.08
C VAL A 134 -0.85 17.80 4.84
N TRP A 135 -0.54 16.54 5.04
CA TRP A 135 -1.41 15.53 5.63
C TRP A 135 -0.75 14.87 6.84
N TRP A 136 -1.58 14.56 7.83
CA TRP A 136 -1.17 13.84 9.04
C TRP A 136 -1.80 12.45 9.04
N ASP A 137 -1.00 11.45 9.41
CA ASP A 137 -1.46 10.08 9.67
C ASP A 137 -2.38 10.07 10.91
N THR A 138 -3.26 9.08 11.07
CA THR A 138 -4.15 8.96 12.25
C THR A 138 -3.41 8.78 13.58
N ARG A 139 -2.12 8.45 13.51
CA ARG A 139 -1.19 8.43 14.65
C ARG A 139 -0.59 9.81 14.96
N GLY A 140 -0.79 10.79 14.08
CA GLY A 140 -0.59 12.23 14.32
C GLY A 140 0.78 12.81 13.94
N PHE A 141 1.60 12.12 13.16
CA PHE A 141 2.77 12.73 12.52
C PHE A 141 2.43 13.18 11.09
N LYS A 142 3.13 14.22 10.59
CA LYS A 142 3.06 14.62 9.19
C LYS A 142 3.57 13.47 8.34
N CYS A 143 2.74 12.92 7.46
CA CYS A 143 3.07 11.72 6.67
C CYS A 143 3.15 11.98 5.16
N LEU A 144 2.50 13.02 4.66
CA LEU A 144 2.48 13.34 3.23
C LEU A 144 2.45 14.86 2.99
N GLU A 145 3.24 15.32 2.03
CA GLU A 145 3.15 16.65 1.44
C GLU A 145 2.95 16.53 -0.07
N GLN A 146 2.03 17.31 -0.62
CA GLN A 146 1.75 17.37 -2.05
C GLN A 146 1.98 18.80 -2.54
N LEU A 147 2.78 18.96 -3.59
CA LEU A 147 3.01 20.23 -4.26
C LEU A 147 2.26 20.28 -5.59
N PHE A 148 1.68 21.43 -5.89
CA PHE A 148 0.81 21.63 -7.06
C PHE A 148 1.48 22.49 -8.13
N ASP A 149 1.31 22.13 -9.40
CA ASP A 149 1.83 22.87 -10.55
C ASP A 149 0.94 24.07 -10.93
N TRP A 150 1.29 24.76 -12.03
CA TRP A 150 0.55 25.91 -12.57
C TRP A 150 -0.85 25.58 -13.13
N ASP A 151 -1.20 24.32 -13.31
CA ASP A 151 -2.54 23.87 -13.71
C ASP A 151 -3.38 23.35 -12.52
N GLY A 152 -2.79 23.28 -11.33
CA GLY A 152 -3.45 22.76 -10.13
C GLY A 152 -3.43 21.23 -10.06
N LYS A 153 -2.52 20.58 -10.80
CA LYS A 153 -2.24 19.14 -10.69
C LYS A 153 -1.12 18.91 -9.69
N ILE A 154 -1.10 17.73 -9.07
CA ILE A 154 -0.01 17.33 -8.18
C ILE A 154 1.24 17.10 -9.02
N ALA A 155 2.30 17.87 -8.73
CA ALA A 155 3.61 17.73 -9.35
C ALA A 155 4.53 16.77 -8.57
N GLN A 156 4.40 16.78 -7.24
CA GLN A 156 5.22 16.00 -6.34
C GLN A 156 4.42 15.58 -5.12
N GLU A 157 4.63 14.34 -4.69
CA GLU A 157 4.22 13.83 -3.39
C GLU A 157 5.48 13.42 -2.62
N ALA A 158 5.65 13.92 -1.40
CA ALA A 158 6.74 13.58 -0.50
C ALA A 158 6.18 12.91 0.74
N TYR A 159 6.63 11.69 1.03
CA TYR A 159 6.17 10.89 2.15
C TYR A 159 7.21 10.94 3.28
N PHE A 160 6.72 11.23 4.47
CA PHE A 160 7.52 11.56 5.64
C PHE A 160 7.51 10.43 6.66
N GLY A 161 8.63 10.29 7.37
CA GLY A 161 8.73 9.48 8.57
C GLY A 161 8.36 10.27 9.83
N PRO A 162 8.23 9.59 10.98
CA PRO A 162 8.01 10.25 12.27
C PRO A 162 9.19 11.14 12.70
N ASP A 163 10.36 10.95 12.07
CA ASP A 163 11.54 11.81 12.20
C ASP A 163 11.40 13.16 11.49
N GLY A 164 10.31 13.38 10.75
CA GLY A 164 10.03 14.61 10.01
C GLY A 164 10.83 14.74 8.71
N LEU A 165 11.55 13.69 8.30
CA LEU A 165 12.31 13.66 7.05
C LEU A 165 11.51 12.99 5.93
N ILE A 166 11.83 13.35 4.69
CA ILE A 166 11.29 12.69 3.51
C ILE A 166 12.05 11.37 3.32
N HIS A 167 11.33 10.28 3.10
CA HIS A 167 11.90 8.95 2.83
C HIS A 167 11.46 8.38 1.50
N VAL A 168 10.26 8.74 1.02
CA VAL A 168 9.75 8.35 -0.30
C VAL A 168 9.24 9.58 -1.04
N GLU A 169 9.46 9.63 -2.35
CA GLU A 169 8.88 10.65 -3.22
C GLU A 169 8.23 10.01 -4.43
N LYS A 170 7.15 10.64 -4.91
CA LYS A 170 6.53 10.37 -6.20
C LYS A 170 6.52 11.66 -7.01
N LEU A 171 7.09 11.59 -8.20
CA LEU A 171 7.33 12.75 -9.05
C LEU A 171 6.55 12.57 -10.36
N HIS A 172 5.78 13.60 -10.71
CA HIS A 172 4.97 13.67 -11.92
C HIS A 172 5.72 14.53 -12.96
N TYR A 173 6.59 13.89 -13.75
CA TYR A 173 7.35 14.59 -14.80
C TYR A 173 6.75 14.38 -16.18
N LEU A 174 6.85 15.39 -17.04
CA LEU A 174 6.61 15.22 -18.47
C LEU A 174 7.90 14.75 -19.13
N ASN A 175 7.81 13.73 -20.00
CA ASN A 175 8.92 13.37 -20.86
C ASN A 175 9.09 14.38 -22.02
N HIS A 176 10.09 14.15 -22.88
CA HIS A 176 10.42 15.05 -24.00
C HIS A 176 9.29 15.22 -25.04
N VAL A 177 8.24 14.38 -25.04
CA VAL A 177 7.04 14.50 -25.90
C VAL A 177 5.82 15.02 -25.13
N GLY A 178 6.01 15.53 -23.91
CA GLY A 178 4.92 16.08 -23.08
C GLY A 178 4.01 15.01 -22.46
N LYS A 179 4.41 13.73 -22.44
CA LYS A 179 3.65 12.65 -21.80
C LYS A 179 4.12 12.46 -20.35
N GLU A 180 3.17 12.39 -19.43
CA GLU A 180 3.44 12.14 -18.02
C GLU A 180 4.16 10.79 -17.80
N ARG A 181 5.15 10.83 -16.91
CA ARG A 181 5.91 9.70 -16.40
C ARG A 181 6.05 9.82 -14.89
N LEU A 182 5.52 8.82 -14.20
CA LEU A 182 5.66 8.69 -12.74
C LEU A 182 7.03 8.11 -12.41
N THR A 183 7.76 8.82 -11.57
CA THR A 183 9.03 8.37 -10.98
C THR A 183 8.88 8.26 -9.48
N TRP A 184 9.31 7.13 -8.92
CA TRP A 184 9.37 6.94 -7.48
C TRP A 184 10.81 7.06 -7.01
N ARG A 185 11.02 7.63 -5.84
CA ARG A 185 12.33 7.66 -5.18
C ARG A 185 12.19 7.16 -3.75
N VAL A 186 13.17 6.38 -3.31
CA VAL A 186 13.40 6.09 -1.89
C VAL A 186 14.69 6.83 -1.53
N VAL A 187 14.62 7.81 -0.65
CA VAL A 187 15.72 8.73 -0.33
C VAL A 187 16.34 8.40 1.01
N ASN A 188 17.67 8.61 1.13
CA ASN A 188 18.46 8.36 2.34
C ASN A 188 18.35 6.95 2.95
N TYR A 189 17.81 5.98 2.22
CA TYR A 189 17.70 4.61 2.68
C TYR A 189 19.07 3.93 2.73
N ARG A 190 19.51 3.60 3.95
CA ARG A 190 20.83 3.00 4.23
C ARG A 190 22.00 3.79 3.62
N GLY A 191 21.92 5.12 3.66
CA GLY A 191 22.98 6.00 3.19
C GLY A 191 23.02 6.21 1.67
N THR A 192 22.02 5.73 0.93
CA THR A 192 21.91 5.98 -0.52
C THR A 192 20.48 6.37 -0.90
N SER A 193 20.29 6.80 -2.15
CA SER A 193 18.96 7.07 -2.71
C SER A 193 18.75 6.24 -3.97
N TRP A 194 17.54 5.71 -4.12
CA TRP A 194 17.13 4.86 -5.22
C TRP A 194 16.02 5.52 -6.02
N THR A 195 16.02 5.33 -7.34
CA THR A 195 15.02 5.86 -8.25
C THR A 195 14.42 4.73 -9.07
N PHE A 196 13.09 4.70 -9.18
CA PHE A 196 12.34 3.63 -9.83
C PHE A 196 11.38 4.18 -10.88
N SER A 197 11.38 3.54 -12.04
CA SER A 197 10.38 3.79 -13.08
C SER A 197 9.11 3.01 -12.78
N GLY A 198 8.21 3.62 -12.01
CA GLY A 198 6.88 3.06 -11.68
C GLY A 198 6.85 2.14 -10.46
N MET A 199 5.62 1.88 -9.97
CA MET A 199 5.36 1.20 -8.71
C MET A 199 5.87 -0.24 -8.68
N ASN A 200 5.84 -0.95 -9.81
CA ASN A 200 6.31 -2.33 -9.90
C ASN A 200 7.79 -2.49 -9.55
N ASN A 201 8.64 -1.57 -10.02
CA ASN A 201 10.07 -1.58 -9.69
C ASN A 201 10.34 -1.22 -8.22
N LEU A 202 9.58 -0.27 -7.66
CA LEU A 202 9.65 0.08 -6.24
C LEU A 202 9.22 -1.11 -5.35
N THR A 203 8.12 -1.77 -5.68
CA THR A 203 7.62 -2.93 -4.92
C THR A 203 8.57 -4.12 -5.00
N ARG A 204 9.20 -4.36 -6.16
CA ARG A 204 10.25 -5.38 -6.29
C ARG A 204 11.42 -5.08 -5.35
N PHE A 205 11.91 -3.84 -5.34
CA PHE A 205 12.97 -3.41 -4.42
C PHE A 205 12.56 -3.58 -2.96
N PHE A 206 11.34 -3.19 -2.59
CA PHE A 206 10.80 -3.43 -1.26
C PHE A 206 10.80 -4.91 -0.88
N TYR A 207 10.35 -5.80 -1.76
CA TYR A 207 10.35 -7.24 -1.48
C TYR A 207 11.77 -7.79 -1.31
N ASP A 208 12.72 -7.33 -2.11
CA ASP A 208 14.13 -7.70 -1.95
C ASP A 208 14.71 -7.22 -0.61
N GLU A 209 14.42 -5.98 -0.20
CA GLU A 209 14.87 -5.45 1.09
C GLU A 209 14.20 -6.16 2.29
N LEU A 210 12.93 -6.55 2.15
CA LEU A 210 12.22 -7.35 3.13
C LEU A 210 12.81 -8.77 3.26
N ASN A 211 13.29 -9.35 2.15
CA ASN A 211 13.84 -10.70 2.11
C ASN A 211 15.31 -10.80 2.58
N ARG A 212 16.00 -9.67 2.76
CA ARG A 212 17.39 -9.61 3.24
C ARG A 212 17.47 -9.73 4.77
N ASN A 213 17.06 -10.87 5.30
CA ASN A 213 16.98 -11.13 6.74
C ASN A 213 17.51 -12.52 7.17
N ASP A 214 18.30 -13.18 6.31
CA ASP A 214 18.86 -14.54 6.51
C ASP A 214 17.82 -15.65 6.77
N GLU A 215 16.52 -15.36 6.60
CA GLU A 215 15.46 -16.35 6.72
C GLU A 215 15.13 -17.00 5.37
N LYS A 216 14.63 -18.24 5.42
CA LYS A 216 13.99 -18.87 4.26
C LYS A 216 12.53 -18.41 4.19
N ASN A 217 12.28 -17.37 3.43
CA ASN A 217 10.96 -16.77 3.33
C ASN A 217 10.09 -17.44 2.26
N VAL A 218 8.78 -17.42 2.51
CA VAL A 218 7.74 -17.88 1.59
C VAL A 218 6.77 -16.73 1.35
N TYR A 219 6.59 -16.35 0.10
CA TYR A 219 5.72 -15.27 -0.32
C TYR A 219 4.48 -15.88 -0.98
N ILE A 220 3.33 -15.72 -0.34
CA ILE A 220 2.03 -16.13 -0.86
C ILE A 220 1.39 -14.91 -1.52
N CYS A 221 1.12 -15.01 -2.82
CA CYS A 221 0.59 -13.92 -3.62
C CYS A 221 -0.93 -14.03 -3.74
N ASP A 222 -1.65 -13.22 -2.98
CA ASP A 222 -3.11 -13.20 -2.95
C ASP A 222 -3.70 -12.26 -4.02
N ARG A 223 -3.06 -11.10 -4.25
CA ARG A 223 -3.43 -10.14 -5.31
C ARG A 223 -2.42 -10.12 -6.47
N THR A 224 -2.67 -10.97 -7.48
CA THR A 224 -1.64 -11.27 -8.48
C THR A 224 -1.43 -10.18 -9.53
N VAL A 225 -2.47 -9.39 -9.88
CA VAL A 225 -2.34 -8.29 -10.85
C VAL A 225 -1.35 -7.25 -10.36
N GLU A 226 -1.43 -6.95 -9.07
CA GLU A 226 -0.64 -5.92 -8.42
C GLU A 226 0.73 -6.45 -7.99
N CYS A 227 0.78 -7.66 -7.42
CA CYS A 227 1.97 -8.14 -6.70
C CYS A 227 2.87 -9.10 -7.51
N ALA A 228 2.32 -9.87 -8.46
CA ALA A 228 3.07 -10.99 -9.05
C ALA A 228 4.28 -10.53 -9.87
N TRP A 229 4.16 -9.41 -10.60
CA TRP A 229 5.29 -8.90 -11.37
C TRP A 229 6.49 -8.60 -10.46
N ALA A 230 6.28 -7.91 -9.34
CA ALA A 230 7.35 -7.57 -8.41
C ALA A 230 7.96 -8.83 -7.78
N LEU A 231 7.11 -9.80 -7.40
CA LEU A 231 7.52 -11.07 -6.82
C LEU A 231 8.36 -11.91 -7.79
N PHE A 232 7.98 -11.98 -9.06
CA PHE A 232 8.73 -12.73 -10.07
C PHE A 232 10.11 -12.14 -10.33
N ASN A 233 10.22 -10.80 -10.29
CA ASN A 233 11.43 -10.07 -10.62
C ASN A 233 12.33 -9.77 -9.41
N MET A 234 12.07 -10.35 -8.24
CA MET A 234 12.97 -10.27 -7.08
C MET A 234 14.37 -10.78 -7.45
N GLU A 235 15.41 -10.11 -6.95
CA GLU A 235 16.81 -10.54 -7.06
C GLU A 235 17.17 -11.55 -5.97
N THR A 236 16.51 -11.47 -4.82
CA THR A 236 16.74 -12.36 -3.68
C THR A 236 15.95 -13.66 -3.84
N PRO A 237 16.56 -14.83 -3.54
CA PRO A 237 15.87 -16.10 -3.67
C PRO A 237 14.79 -16.24 -2.60
N THR A 238 13.62 -16.73 -3.01
CA THR A 238 12.47 -16.93 -2.12
C THR A 238 11.52 -17.98 -2.71
N LYS A 239 10.66 -18.56 -1.88
CA LYS A 239 9.57 -19.42 -2.35
C LYS A 239 8.35 -18.59 -2.72
N LYS A 240 7.81 -18.82 -3.92
CA LYS A 240 6.69 -18.06 -4.49
C LYS A 240 5.48 -18.96 -4.60
N VAL A 241 4.39 -18.61 -3.91
CA VAL A 241 3.15 -19.40 -3.91
C VAL A 241 2.01 -18.56 -4.46
N LEU A 242 1.32 -19.07 -5.47
CA LEU A 242 0.10 -18.46 -6.01
C LEU A 242 -1.11 -18.87 -5.17
N HIS A 243 -1.95 -17.94 -4.74
CA HIS A 243 -3.22 -18.26 -4.08
C HIS A 243 -4.42 -17.82 -4.94
N LEU A 244 -5.25 -18.79 -5.34
CA LEU A 244 -6.44 -18.55 -6.15
C LEU A 244 -7.67 -18.35 -5.26
N HIS A 245 -8.17 -17.12 -5.20
CA HIS A 245 -9.35 -16.73 -4.41
C HIS A 245 -10.68 -16.86 -5.17
N ASN A 246 -10.62 -17.05 -6.48
CA ASN A 246 -11.77 -17.12 -7.38
C ASN A 246 -11.49 -18.13 -8.50
N ASN A 247 -12.48 -18.38 -9.36
CA ASN A 247 -12.23 -19.17 -10.57
C ASN A 247 -11.11 -18.53 -11.41
N HIS A 248 -10.21 -19.39 -11.89
CA HIS A 248 -9.00 -19.03 -12.62
C HIS A 248 -9.26 -18.78 -14.11
N VAL A 249 -10.46 -19.09 -14.59
CA VAL A 249 -10.93 -18.87 -15.97
C VAL A 249 -12.17 -17.96 -16.02
N GLY A 250 -12.45 -17.39 -17.18
CA GLY A 250 -13.62 -16.54 -17.43
C GLY A 250 -14.93 -17.31 -17.64
N ASP A 251 -14.86 -18.54 -18.15
CA ASP A 251 -16.03 -19.42 -18.32
C ASP A 251 -15.81 -20.73 -17.54
N ALA A 252 -16.60 -20.92 -16.48
CA ALA A 252 -16.51 -22.08 -15.61
C ALA A 252 -16.98 -23.38 -16.25
N SER A 253 -17.67 -23.32 -17.40
CA SER A 253 -18.09 -24.52 -18.14
C SER A 253 -16.96 -25.14 -18.97
N ASP A 254 -15.89 -24.37 -19.24
CA ASP A 254 -14.70 -24.81 -19.98
C ASP A 254 -13.41 -24.43 -19.23
N MET A 255 -13.08 -25.20 -18.20
CA MET A 255 -11.88 -24.96 -17.38
C MET A 255 -10.57 -25.12 -18.17
N LEU A 256 -10.57 -25.94 -19.24
CA LEU A 256 -9.35 -26.33 -19.93
C LEU A 256 -8.93 -25.30 -20.99
N HIS A 257 -9.88 -24.73 -21.74
CA HIS A 257 -9.58 -23.89 -22.88
C HIS A 257 -10.10 -22.45 -22.78
N SER A 258 -11.00 -22.16 -21.83
CA SER A 258 -11.50 -20.80 -21.64
C SER A 258 -10.38 -19.80 -21.37
N THR A 259 -10.61 -18.55 -21.78
CA THR A 259 -9.75 -17.42 -21.44
C THR A 259 -9.51 -17.36 -19.93
N LEU A 260 -8.29 -17.04 -19.54
CA LEU A 260 -7.96 -16.87 -18.14
C LEU A 260 -8.71 -15.67 -17.56
N ASN A 261 -9.10 -15.79 -16.30
CA ASN A 261 -9.57 -14.63 -15.55
C ASN A 261 -8.45 -13.59 -15.52
N ASN A 262 -8.77 -12.34 -15.89
CA ASN A 262 -7.79 -11.25 -15.98
C ASN A 262 -7.02 -11.04 -14.68
N ASN A 263 -7.63 -11.34 -13.53
CA ASN A 263 -6.97 -11.24 -12.22
C ASN A 263 -5.84 -12.23 -12.01
N TYR A 264 -5.75 -13.27 -12.84
CA TYR A 264 -4.74 -14.33 -12.76
C TYR A 264 -3.98 -14.55 -14.06
N ALA A 265 -4.38 -13.91 -15.17
CA ALA A 265 -3.80 -14.15 -16.50
C ALA A 265 -2.27 -13.99 -16.52
N HIS A 266 -1.74 -12.90 -15.94
CA HIS A 266 -0.30 -12.70 -15.84
C HIS A 266 0.37 -13.78 -14.97
N ALA A 267 -0.21 -14.11 -13.82
CA ALA A 267 0.34 -15.12 -12.91
C ALA A 267 0.37 -16.51 -13.54
N LEU A 268 -0.72 -16.93 -14.19
CA LEU A 268 -0.88 -18.26 -14.77
C LEU A 268 -0.16 -18.43 -16.11
N ASN A 269 -0.01 -17.37 -16.91
CA ASN A 269 0.83 -17.40 -18.10
C ASN A 269 2.33 -17.53 -17.78
N ASN A 270 2.72 -17.23 -16.53
CA ASN A 270 4.08 -17.42 -16.00
C ASN A 270 4.14 -18.60 -15.02
N TRP A 271 3.42 -19.68 -15.33
CA TRP A 271 3.23 -20.85 -14.46
C TRP A 271 4.53 -21.39 -13.85
N ASN A 272 5.58 -21.50 -14.66
CA ASN A 272 6.89 -22.06 -14.28
C ASN A 272 7.70 -21.18 -13.31
N LEU A 273 7.24 -19.97 -12.98
CA LEU A 273 7.89 -19.09 -11.99
C LEU A 273 7.37 -19.31 -10.56
N TRP A 274 6.34 -20.15 -10.38
CA TRP A 274 5.78 -20.49 -9.07
C TRP A 274 6.41 -21.76 -8.49
N ASP A 275 6.56 -21.79 -7.17
CA ASP A 275 6.96 -22.98 -6.42
C ASP A 275 5.76 -23.79 -5.89
N GLY A 276 4.56 -23.22 -5.96
CA GLY A 276 3.32 -23.87 -5.56
C GLY A 276 2.09 -23.03 -5.90
N VAL A 277 0.94 -23.70 -6.00
CA VAL A 277 -0.37 -23.05 -6.11
C VAL A 277 -1.32 -23.56 -5.03
N ILE A 278 -2.12 -22.66 -4.48
CA ILE A 278 -3.19 -22.97 -3.54
C ILE A 278 -4.52 -22.65 -4.21
N SER A 279 -5.43 -23.61 -4.16
CA SER A 279 -6.82 -23.49 -4.59
C SER A 279 -7.76 -23.81 -3.42
N ALA A 280 -8.95 -23.21 -3.42
CA ALA A 280 -9.89 -23.37 -2.30
C ALA A 280 -10.53 -24.76 -2.25
N THR A 281 -10.68 -25.45 -3.39
CA THR A 281 -11.42 -26.71 -3.49
C THR A 281 -10.63 -27.83 -4.17
N PRO A 282 -10.94 -29.11 -3.88
CA PRO A 282 -10.34 -30.24 -4.59
C PRO A 282 -10.64 -30.20 -6.09
N SER A 283 -11.84 -29.76 -6.48
CA SER A 283 -12.23 -29.64 -7.89
C SER A 283 -11.37 -28.63 -8.63
N GLN A 284 -11.23 -27.41 -8.09
CA GLN A 284 -10.36 -26.39 -8.69
C GLN A 284 -8.90 -26.84 -8.76
N THR A 285 -8.42 -27.59 -7.76
CA THR A 285 -7.07 -28.15 -7.76
C THR A 285 -6.87 -29.12 -8.93
N LYS A 286 -7.84 -30.02 -9.17
CA LYS A 286 -7.82 -30.93 -10.32
C LYS A 286 -7.87 -30.18 -11.65
N ASP A 287 -8.70 -29.14 -11.75
CA ASP A 287 -8.82 -28.33 -12.98
C ASP A 287 -7.50 -27.61 -13.31
N VAL A 288 -6.85 -27.03 -12.30
CA VAL A 288 -5.53 -26.38 -12.44
C VAL A 288 -4.47 -27.40 -12.88
N GLN A 289 -4.43 -28.58 -12.26
CA GLN A 289 -3.49 -29.64 -12.65
C GLN A 289 -3.74 -30.15 -14.07
N ALA A 290 -5.01 -30.28 -14.48
CA ALA A 290 -5.37 -30.72 -15.83
C ALA A 290 -4.93 -29.71 -16.90
N ARG A 291 -5.01 -28.40 -16.60
CA ARG A 291 -4.67 -27.34 -17.54
C ARG A 291 -3.18 -26.98 -17.59
N PHE A 292 -2.53 -26.88 -16.44
CA PHE A 292 -1.16 -26.38 -16.32
C PHE A 292 -0.14 -27.47 -15.98
N GLY A 293 -0.58 -28.70 -15.77
CA GLY A 293 0.27 -29.83 -15.40
C GLY A 293 0.59 -29.88 -13.90
N THR A 294 1.47 -30.81 -13.53
CA THR A 294 1.81 -31.12 -12.14
C THR A 294 3.23 -30.75 -11.74
N ASP A 295 3.99 -30.08 -12.62
CA ASP A 295 5.37 -29.66 -12.34
C ASP A 295 5.44 -28.65 -11.18
N VAL A 296 4.43 -27.80 -11.05
CA VAL A 296 4.21 -26.95 -9.88
C VAL A 296 3.21 -27.65 -8.94
N PRO A 297 3.58 -27.94 -7.69
CA PRO A 297 2.68 -28.57 -6.72
C PRO A 297 1.41 -27.75 -6.49
N ALA A 298 0.25 -28.41 -6.59
CA ALA A 298 -1.05 -27.81 -6.33
C ALA A 298 -1.65 -28.35 -5.02
N PHE A 299 -2.05 -27.42 -4.15
CA PHE A 299 -2.59 -27.71 -2.83
C PHE A 299 -4.05 -27.26 -2.74
N THR A 300 -4.88 -28.09 -2.11
CA THR A 300 -6.22 -27.69 -1.70
C THR A 300 -6.19 -27.17 -0.27
N ILE A 301 -6.40 -25.87 -0.09
CA ILE A 301 -6.52 -25.25 1.25
C ILE A 301 -7.79 -24.39 1.24
N PRO A 302 -8.83 -24.77 2.02
CA PRO A 302 -10.04 -23.96 2.14
C PRO A 302 -9.75 -22.57 2.74
N VAL A 303 -10.51 -21.56 2.32
CA VAL A 303 -10.34 -20.15 2.75
C VAL A 303 -10.71 -19.86 4.22
N GLY A 304 -11.18 -20.87 4.97
CA GLY A 304 -11.57 -20.76 6.38
C GLY A 304 -12.94 -20.09 6.55
N MET A 305 -13.80 -20.70 7.37
CA MET A 305 -15.01 -20.07 7.93
C MET A 305 -14.72 -19.63 9.36
#